data_AF-A0A9D1XWQ7-F1
#
_entry.id   AF-A0A9D1XWQ7-F1
#
_cell.length_a   1.000
_cell.length_b   1.000
_cell.length_c   1.000
_cell.angle_alpha   90.00
_cell.angle_beta   90.00
_cell.angle_gamma   90.00
#
_symmetry.space_group_name_H-M   'P 1'
#
loop_
_entity.id
_entity.type
_entity.pdbx_description
1 polymer ?
#
loop_
_entity_poly.entity_id
_entity_poly.type
_entity_poly.pdbx_seq_one_letter_code
_entity_poly.pdbx_strand_id
1 'polypeptide(L)'
;MVEKIEAFISKYYKKAEALYFKYREIIVYVFFGGLTTLVSYGSFYLLEYLKVNYNLSQWISWVAAVAFAFIVNKLFVFQDHELGASGLFRQIWQFVSVRIASGVLEWLLLLLFVELVHIVPGISKIIVSVVTVIVNYIASKLLIFRKKNNSGQSENS
;
A
#
# COMPACT_ATOMS: atom_id res chain seq x y z
N MET A 1 -2.10 -21.38 44.96
CA MET A 1 -0.75 -21.13 44.40
C MET A 1 -0.72 -21.36 42.89
N VAL A 2 -1.20 -22.52 42.43
CA VAL A 2 -1.33 -22.90 41.00
C VAL A 2 -2.13 -21.88 40.19
N GLU A 3 -3.30 -21.45 40.69
CA GLU A 3 -4.17 -20.46 40.00
C GLU A 3 -3.50 -19.11 39.70
N LYS A 4 -2.64 -18.63 40.62
CA LYS A 4 -1.89 -17.38 40.42
C LYS A 4 -0.81 -17.54 39.35
N ILE A 5 -0.22 -18.72 39.23
CA ILE A 5 0.79 -19.05 38.23
C ILE A 5 0.14 -19.14 36.85
N GLU A 6 -1.01 -19.81 36.73
CA GLU A 6 -1.74 -19.89 35.46
C GLU A 6 -2.23 -18.53 34.98
N ALA A 7 -2.77 -17.70 35.90
CA ALA A 7 -3.18 -16.33 35.58
C ALA A 7 -2.00 -15.47 35.11
N PHE A 8 -0.81 -15.67 35.68
CA PHE A 8 0.41 -15.00 35.25
C PHE A 8 0.83 -15.46 33.85
N ILE A 9 0.93 -16.77 33.60
CA ILE A 9 1.32 -17.32 32.30
C ILE A 9 0.34 -16.89 31.20
N SER A 10 -0.97 -16.99 31.45
CA SER A 10 -2.04 -16.53 30.54
C SER A 10 -1.90 -15.05 30.18
N LYS A 11 -1.58 -14.19 31.16
CA LYS A 11 -1.39 -12.76 30.93
C LYS A 11 -0.19 -12.46 30.03
N TYR A 12 0.93 -13.16 30.21
CA TYR A 12 2.12 -12.97 29.37
C TYR A 12 1.94 -13.58 27.98
N TYR A 13 1.28 -14.74 27.88
CA TYR A 13 0.96 -15.40 26.61
C TYR A 13 0.04 -14.51 25.74
N LYS A 14 -1.08 -14.03 26.29
CA LYS A 14 -1.99 -13.12 25.57
C LYS A 14 -1.32 -11.81 25.16
N LYS A 15 -0.38 -11.31 25.96
CA LYS A 15 0.37 -10.08 25.65
C LYS A 15 1.36 -10.31 24.51
N ALA A 16 2.05 -11.45 24.49
CA ALA A 16 2.97 -11.83 23.41
C ALA A 16 2.21 -12.10 22.11
N GLU A 17 1.08 -12.81 22.18
CA GLU A 17 0.18 -13.06 21.06
C GLU A 17 -0.37 -11.75 20.46
N ALA A 18 -0.85 -10.83 21.31
CA ALA A 18 -1.32 -9.52 20.86
C ALA A 18 -0.23 -8.67 20.20
N LEU A 19 1.02 -8.74 20.68
CA LEU A 19 2.14 -8.07 20.01
C LEU A 19 2.45 -8.70 18.65
N TYR A 20 2.47 -10.03 18.57
CA TYR A 20 2.73 -10.75 17.33
C TYR A 20 1.70 -10.39 16.26
N PHE A 21 0.40 -10.42 16.58
CA PHE A 21 -0.65 -10.02 15.65
C PHE A 21 -0.54 -8.55 15.23
N LYS A 22 -0.22 -7.65 16.18
CA LYS A 22 -0.08 -6.21 15.90
C LYS A 22 1.03 -5.89 14.90
N TYR A 23 2.19 -6.54 15.01
CA TYR A 23 3.32 -6.29 14.11
C TYR A 23 3.25 -7.13 12.83
N ARG A 24 2.69 -8.34 12.87
CA ARG A 24 2.52 -9.19 11.67
C ARG A 24 1.75 -8.46 10.58
N GLU A 25 0.67 -7.75 10.90
CA GLU A 25 -0.09 -6.97 9.91
C GLU A 25 0.78 -5.91 9.21
N ILE A 26 1.56 -5.14 9.97
CA ILE A 26 2.46 -4.10 9.43
C ILE A 26 3.57 -4.73 8.59
N ILE A 27 4.17 -5.83 9.05
CA ILE A 27 5.24 -6.54 8.34
C ILE A 27 4.72 -7.05 6.99
N VAL A 28 3.56 -7.70 6.99
CA VAL A 28 2.91 -8.21 5.79
C VAL A 28 2.56 -7.06 4.83
N TYR A 29 2.04 -5.96 5.37
CA TYR A 29 1.73 -4.75 4.59
C TYR A 29 2.96 -4.15 3.91
N VAL A 30 4.06 -3.96 4.65
CA VAL A 30 5.30 -3.37 4.12
C VAL A 30 5.96 -4.33 3.13
N PHE A 31 5.97 -5.63 3.41
CA PHE A 31 6.56 -6.64 2.54
C PHE A 31 5.86 -6.68 1.17
N PHE A 32 4.53 -6.74 1.16
CA PHE A 32 3.77 -6.75 -0.10
C PHE A 32 3.82 -5.40 -0.81
N GLY A 33 3.82 -4.28 -0.09
CA GLY A 33 4.02 -2.97 -0.69
C GLY A 33 5.39 -2.81 -1.37
N GLY A 34 6.44 -3.37 -0.76
CA GLY A 34 7.77 -3.47 -1.34
C GLY A 34 7.79 -4.29 -2.63
N LEU A 35 7.18 -5.49 -2.61
CA LEU A 35 7.06 -6.34 -3.79
C LEU A 35 6.29 -5.67 -4.94
N THR A 36 5.15 -5.03 -4.66
CA THR A 36 4.39 -4.29 -5.67
C THR A 36 5.22 -3.16 -6.29
N THR A 37 6.05 -2.50 -5.49
CA THR A 37 6.96 -1.46 -5.98
C THR A 37 8.04 -2.05 -6.88
N LEU A 38 8.63 -3.18 -6.49
CA LEU A 38 9.61 -3.89 -7.32
C LEU A 38 9.03 -4.35 -8.66
N VAL A 39 7.79 -4.85 -8.67
CA VAL A 39 7.09 -5.19 -9.91
C VAL A 39 6.89 -3.96 -10.79
N SER A 40 6.43 -2.84 -10.21
CA SER A 40 6.24 -1.59 -10.95
C SER A 40 7.54 -1.10 -11.59
N TYR A 41 8.61 -0.91 -10.81
CA TYR A 41 9.88 -0.42 -11.34
C TYR A 41 10.55 -1.44 -12.28
N GLY A 42 10.53 -2.73 -11.92
CA GLY A 42 11.11 -3.80 -12.73
C GLY A 42 10.43 -3.91 -14.10
N SER A 43 9.10 -3.89 -14.15
CA SER A 43 8.37 -3.88 -15.42
C SER A 43 8.61 -2.61 -16.22
N PHE A 44 8.69 -1.44 -15.56
CA PHE A 44 8.96 -0.17 -16.25
C PHE A 44 10.34 -0.19 -16.93
N TYR A 45 11.40 -0.52 -16.19
CA TYR A 45 12.77 -0.55 -16.73
C TYR A 45 12.96 -1.63 -17.79
N LEU A 46 12.30 -2.77 -17.64
CA LEU A 46 12.33 -3.83 -18.66
C LEU A 46 11.72 -3.35 -19.99
N LEU A 47 10.58 -2.67 -19.94
CA LEU A 47 9.91 -2.14 -21.13
C LEU A 47 10.70 -0.97 -21.76
N GLU A 48 11.32 -0.13 -20.95
CA GLU A 48 12.22 0.93 -21.42
C GLU A 48 13.46 0.36 -22.10
N TYR A 49 14.06 -0.72 -21.57
CA TYR A 49 15.16 -1.43 -22.21
C TYR A 49 14.76 -2.01 -23.58
N LEU A 50 13.52 -2.48 -23.70
CA LEU A 50 12.93 -2.94 -24.97
C LEU A 50 12.56 -1.79 -25.93
N LYS A 51 12.93 -0.54 -25.60
CA LYS A 51 12.61 0.68 -26.35
C LYS A 51 11.12 0.89 -26.58
N VAL A 52 10.28 0.36 -25.70
CA VAL A 52 8.85 0.65 -25.70
C VAL A 52 8.66 2.12 -25.33
N ASN A 53 7.67 2.77 -25.97
CA ASN A 53 7.36 4.17 -25.68
C ASN A 53 7.17 4.38 -24.17
N TYR A 54 7.84 5.40 -23.64
CA TYR A 54 7.84 5.74 -22.22
C TYR A 54 6.45 5.75 -21.58
N ASN A 55 5.45 6.34 -22.25
CA ASN A 55 4.08 6.42 -21.74
C ASN A 55 3.45 5.02 -21.64
N LEU A 56 3.69 4.18 -22.65
CA LEU A 56 3.17 2.81 -22.69
C LEU A 56 3.87 1.93 -21.65
N SER A 57 5.18 2.09 -21.47
CA SER A 57 5.96 1.42 -20.42
C SER A 57 5.44 1.76 -19.02
N GLN A 58 5.12 3.04 -18.77
CA GLN A 58 4.52 3.48 -17.51
C GLN A 58 3.16 2.81 -17.28
N TRP A 59 2.27 2.81 -18.29
CA TRP A 59 0.94 2.18 -18.16
C TRP A 59 1.01 0.68 -17.91
N ILE A 60 1.79 -0.05 -18.70
CA ILE A 60 1.90 -1.51 -18.57
C ILE A 60 2.50 -1.86 -17.21
N SER A 61 3.53 -1.16 -16.77
CA SER A 61 4.17 -1.40 -15.47
C SER A 61 3.22 -1.11 -14.29
N TRP A 62 2.41 -0.06 -14.40
CA TRP A 62 1.40 0.27 -13.39
C TRP A 62 0.29 -0.78 -13.34
N VAL A 63 -0.25 -1.21 -14.49
CA VAL A 63 -1.25 -2.29 -14.56
C VAL A 63 -0.69 -3.59 -13.98
N ALA A 64 0.55 -3.95 -14.30
CA ALA A 64 1.22 -5.13 -13.76
C ALA A 64 1.33 -5.07 -12.22
N ALA A 65 1.70 -3.91 -11.67
CA ALA A 65 1.79 -3.71 -10.22
C ALA A 65 0.42 -3.83 -9.53
N VAL A 66 -0.62 -3.24 -10.10
CA VAL A 66 -2.01 -3.34 -9.58
C VAL A 66 -2.52 -4.77 -9.64
N ALA A 67 -2.29 -5.47 -10.77
CA ALA A 67 -2.66 -6.87 -10.94
C ALA A 67 -1.94 -7.77 -9.92
N PHE A 68 -0.63 -7.58 -9.75
CA PHE A 68 0.15 -8.31 -8.76
C PHE A 68 -0.39 -8.09 -7.34
N ALA A 69 -0.65 -6.84 -6.96
CA ALA A 69 -1.19 -6.53 -5.64
C ALA A 69 -2.57 -7.19 -5.43
N PHE A 70 -3.42 -7.21 -6.46
CA PHE A 70 -4.72 -7.88 -6.39
C PHE A 70 -4.60 -9.41 -6.24
N ILE A 71 -3.69 -10.05 -6.98
CA ILE A 71 -3.45 -11.50 -6.91
C ILE A 71 -2.93 -11.88 -5.51
N VAL A 72 -1.95 -11.14 -5.00
CA VAL A 72 -1.41 -11.34 -3.65
C VAL A 72 -2.49 -11.17 -2.59
N ASN A 73 -3.34 -10.15 -2.72
CA ASN A 73 -4.47 -9.94 -1.82
C ASN A 73 -5.42 -11.13 -1.81
N LYS A 74 -5.73 -11.65 -3.00
CA LYS A 74 -6.60 -12.83 -3.15
C LYS A 74 -5.96 -14.04 -2.46
N LEU A 75 -4.71 -14.37 -2.77
CA LEU A 75 -4.03 -15.55 -2.22
C LEU A 75 -3.90 -15.49 -0.69
N PHE A 76 -3.57 -14.32 -0.14
CA PHE A 76 -3.35 -14.17 1.30
C PHE A 76 -4.67 -14.12 2.10
N VAL A 77 -5.69 -13.45 1.57
CA VAL A 77 -7.02 -13.37 2.25
C VAL A 77 -7.74 -14.71 2.25
N PHE A 78 -7.59 -15.53 1.22
CA PHE A 78 -8.25 -16.83 1.15
C PHE A 78 -7.52 -17.94 1.96
N GLN A 79 -6.27 -17.72 2.37
CA GLN A 79 -5.52 -18.69 3.20
C GLN A 79 -5.61 -18.41 4.71
N ASP A 80 -5.69 -17.15 5.14
CA ASP A 80 -5.70 -16.80 6.57
C ASP A 80 -7.14 -16.70 7.12
N HIS A 81 -7.78 -17.85 7.38
CA HIS A 81 -9.08 -17.91 8.12
C HIS A 81 -8.94 -17.62 9.63
N GLU A 82 -7.72 -17.66 10.18
CA GLU A 82 -7.45 -17.52 11.62
C GLU A 82 -7.17 -16.08 12.07
N LEU A 83 -6.90 -15.17 11.12
CA LEU A 83 -6.75 -13.75 11.39
C LEU A 83 -8.07 -13.04 11.13
N GLY A 84 -8.27 -11.87 11.75
CA GLY A 84 -9.33 -10.96 11.35
C GLY A 84 -9.11 -10.49 9.90
N ALA A 85 -9.45 -11.34 8.93
CA ALA A 85 -9.14 -11.19 7.51
C ALA A 85 -9.65 -9.85 6.95
N SER A 86 -10.73 -9.32 7.54
CA SER A 86 -11.28 -8.01 7.24
C SER A 86 -10.32 -6.84 7.53
N GLY A 87 -9.52 -6.94 8.60
CA GLY A 87 -8.58 -5.89 9.02
C GLY A 87 -7.37 -5.77 8.10
N LEU A 88 -6.73 -6.90 7.79
CA LEU A 88 -5.59 -6.96 6.87
C LEU A 88 -6.03 -6.64 5.43
N PHE A 89 -7.14 -7.22 4.95
CA PHE A 89 -7.68 -6.94 3.62
C PHE A 89 -7.96 -5.45 3.44
N ARG A 90 -8.56 -4.80 4.45
CA ARG A 90 -8.83 -3.35 4.38
C ARG A 90 -7.56 -2.52 4.26
N GLN A 91 -6.49 -2.87 4.98
CA GLN A 91 -5.21 -2.14 4.90
C GLN A 91 -4.60 -2.30 3.51
N ILE A 92 -4.56 -3.52 2.97
CA ILE A 92 -3.97 -3.74 1.65
C ILE A 92 -4.85 -3.15 0.55
N TRP A 93 -6.18 -3.21 0.66
CA TRP A 93 -7.10 -2.56 -0.28
C TRP A 93 -6.95 -1.03 -0.28
N GLN A 94 -6.78 -0.42 0.89
CA GLN A 94 -6.47 1.00 1.01
C GLN A 94 -5.14 1.33 0.32
N PHE A 95 -4.11 0.48 0.45
CA PHE A 95 -2.85 0.65 -0.26
C PHE A 95 -2.98 0.54 -1.78
N VAL A 96 -3.69 -0.48 -2.27
CA VAL A 96 -3.97 -0.65 -3.69
C VAL A 96 -4.74 0.55 -4.25
N SER A 97 -5.75 1.03 -3.52
CA SER A 97 -6.55 2.20 -3.92
C SER A 97 -5.68 3.46 -4.03
N VAL A 98 -4.80 3.69 -3.06
CA VAL A 98 -3.84 4.81 -3.08
C VAL A 98 -2.86 4.66 -4.24
N ARG A 99 -2.37 3.45 -4.52
CA ARG A 99 -1.46 3.20 -5.65
C ARG A 99 -2.11 3.38 -7.01
N ILE A 100 -3.37 2.98 -7.16
CA ILE A 100 -4.16 3.25 -8.36
C ILE A 100 -4.30 4.76 -8.53
N ALA A 101 -4.78 5.47 -7.50
CA ALA A 101 -4.99 6.91 -7.55
C ALA A 101 -3.70 7.68 -7.88
N SER A 102 -2.58 7.30 -7.27
CA SER A 102 -1.30 7.95 -7.50
C SER A 102 -0.68 7.63 -8.85
N GLY A 103 -0.87 6.43 -9.40
CA GLY A 103 -0.42 6.14 -10.77
C GLY A 103 -1.23 6.91 -11.82
N VAL A 104 -2.53 7.10 -11.58
CA VAL A 104 -3.37 7.97 -12.43
C VAL A 104 -2.91 9.43 -12.34
N LEU A 105 -2.63 9.93 -11.12
CA LEU A 105 -2.10 11.28 -10.92
C LEU A 105 -0.75 11.47 -11.62
N GLU A 106 0.16 10.50 -11.48
CA GLU A 106 1.48 10.52 -12.10
C GLU A 106 1.36 10.54 -13.63
N TRP A 107 0.45 9.75 -14.21
CA TRP A 107 0.18 9.80 -15.63
C TRP A 107 -0.37 11.16 -16.10
N LEU A 108 -1.37 11.72 -15.40
CA LEU A 108 -1.95 13.02 -15.74
C LEU A 108 -0.91 14.15 -15.68
N LEU A 109 -0.05 14.12 -14.65
CA LEU A 109 1.02 15.09 -14.50
C LEU A 109 2.09 14.93 -15.58
N LEU A 110 2.45 13.70 -15.94
CA LEU A 110 3.38 13.45 -17.06
C LEU A 110 2.80 13.93 -18.40
N LEU A 111 1.51 13.68 -18.65
CA LEU A 111 0.81 14.20 -19.82
C LEU A 111 0.89 15.73 -19.85
N LEU A 112 0.58 16.39 -18.74
CA LEU A 112 0.65 17.85 -18.63
C LEU A 112 2.08 18.38 -18.84
N PHE A 113 3.10 17.79 -18.21
CA PHE A 113 4.47 18.29 -18.29
C PHE A 113 5.14 18.01 -19.64
N VAL A 114 4.88 16.85 -20.24
CA VAL A 114 5.52 16.43 -21.50
C VAL A 114 4.76 16.97 -22.72
N GLU A 115 3.42 16.92 -22.72
CA GLU A 115 2.62 17.33 -23.89
C GLU A 115 2.26 18.82 -23.87
N LEU A 116 1.98 19.40 -22.70
CA LEU A 116 1.62 20.83 -22.61
C LEU A 116 2.86 21.71 -22.43
N VAL A 117 3.73 21.37 -21.47
CA VAL A 117 4.89 22.21 -21.09
C VAL A 117 6.15 21.86 -21.91
N HIS A 118 6.13 20.78 -22.70
CA HIS A 118 7.25 20.34 -23.55
C HIS A 118 8.57 20.12 -22.79
N ILE A 119 8.50 19.75 -21.52
CA ILE A 119 9.68 19.44 -20.71
C ILE A 119 10.19 18.05 -21.09
N VAL A 120 11.53 17.91 -21.14
CA VAL A 120 12.21 16.65 -21.46
C VAL A 120 11.67 15.51 -20.57
N PRO A 121 11.23 14.37 -21.14
CA PRO A 121 10.53 13.31 -20.41
C PRO A 121 11.25 12.81 -19.15
N GLY A 122 12.58 12.73 -19.19
CA GLY A 122 13.39 12.32 -18.04
C GLY A 122 13.28 13.28 -16.85
N ILE A 123 13.28 14.59 -17.09
CA ILE A 123 13.16 15.61 -16.04
C ILE A 123 11.73 15.63 -15.50
N SER A 124 10.73 15.57 -16.39
CA SER A 124 9.32 15.47 -16.02
C SER A 124 9.07 14.27 -15.11
N LYS A 125 9.66 13.11 -15.40
CA LYS A 125 9.53 11.93 -14.53
C LYS A 125 10.04 12.17 -13.12
N ILE A 126 11.23 12.77 -12.97
CA ILE A 126 11.80 13.03 -11.65
C ILE A 126 10.88 13.97 -10.85
N ILE A 127 10.44 15.07 -11.46
CA ILE A 127 9.55 16.05 -10.80
C ILE A 127 8.23 15.40 -10.41
N VAL A 128 7.58 14.70 -11.35
CA VAL A 128 6.29 14.08 -11.12
C VAL A 128 6.38 12.95 -10.10
N SER A 129 7.43 12.13 -10.11
CA SER A 129 7.61 11.08 -9.10
C SER A 129 7.83 11.66 -7.70
N VAL A 130 8.57 12.78 -7.55
CA VAL A 130 8.69 13.47 -6.25
C VAL A 130 7.31 13.95 -5.77
N VAL A 131 6.54 14.63 -6.63
CA VAL A 131 5.18 15.09 -6.29
C VAL A 131 4.29 13.91 -5.91
N THR A 132 4.35 12.83 -6.69
CA THR A 132 3.55 11.62 -6.49
C THR A 132 3.87 10.93 -5.17
N VAL A 133 5.15 10.89 -4.76
CA VAL A 133 5.57 10.37 -3.45
C VAL A 133 5.02 11.24 -2.31
N ILE A 134 5.09 12.56 -2.43
CA ILE A 134 4.56 13.49 -1.42
C ILE A 134 3.04 13.31 -1.28
N VAL A 135 2.31 13.25 -2.39
CA VAL A 135 0.86 13.04 -2.38
C VAL A 135 0.51 11.67 -1.82
N ASN A 136 1.24 10.62 -2.19
CA ASN A 136 1.09 9.28 -1.61
C ASN A 136 1.28 9.29 -0.09
N TYR A 137 2.29 10.00 0.40
CA TYR A 137 2.57 10.11 1.83
C TYR A 137 1.43 10.82 2.57
N ILE A 138 0.95 11.96 2.03
CA ILE A 138 -0.18 12.69 2.60
C ILE A 138 -1.45 11.82 2.57
N ALA A 139 -1.75 11.16 1.46
CA ALA A 139 -2.90 10.28 1.32
C ALA A 139 -2.85 9.09 2.30
N SER A 140 -1.69 8.44 2.42
CA SER A 140 -1.47 7.35 3.37
C SER A 140 -1.65 7.85 4.81
N LYS A 141 -1.11 9.03 5.14
CA LYS A 141 -1.30 9.65 6.46
C LYS A 141 -2.78 9.98 6.71
N LEU A 142 -3.49 10.59 5.76
CA LEU A 142 -4.90 10.97 5.93
C LEU A 142 -5.85 9.77 5.99
N LEU A 143 -5.59 8.70 5.25
CA LEU A 143 -6.43 7.49 5.20
C LEU A 143 -6.19 6.56 6.40
N ILE A 144 -4.94 6.43 6.86
CA ILE A 144 -4.58 5.57 8.00
C ILE A 144 -4.91 6.27 9.33
N PHE A 145 -4.69 7.59 9.45
CA PHE A 145 -4.93 8.30 10.71
C PHE A 145 -6.41 8.65 10.99
N ARG A 146 -7.32 8.50 10.02
CA ARG A 146 -8.76 8.77 10.25
C ARG A 146 -9.48 7.73 11.10
N LYS A 147 -8.85 6.62 11.48
CA LYS A 147 -9.53 5.53 12.22
C LYS A 147 -9.52 5.66 13.75
N LYS A 148 -9.01 6.77 14.34
CA LYS A 148 -8.99 6.93 15.82
C LYS A 148 -10.02 7.90 16.41
N ASN A 149 -10.87 8.56 15.61
CA ASN A 149 -11.76 9.62 16.13
C ASN A 149 -13.28 9.38 15.99
N ASN A 150 -13.74 8.19 15.60
CA ASN A 150 -15.19 7.93 15.41
C ASN A 150 -15.80 6.90 16.40
N SER A 151 -15.26 6.77 17.62
CA SER A 151 -15.85 5.93 18.66
C SER A 151 -16.00 6.65 20.00
N GLY A 152 -16.43 7.91 19.99
CA GLY A 152 -16.55 8.72 21.21
C GLY A 152 -17.58 9.85 21.19
N GLN A 153 -18.53 9.89 20.25
CA GLN A 153 -19.63 10.87 20.27
C GLN A 153 -20.93 10.24 19.78
N SER A 154 -21.55 9.42 20.62
CA SER A 154 -22.99 9.14 20.60
C SER A 154 -23.43 8.60 21.96
N GLU A 155 -23.12 9.35 23.02
CA GLU A 155 -23.82 9.29 24.30
C GLU A 155 -23.98 10.74 24.76
N ASN A 156 -25.21 11.11 25.09
CA ASN A 156 -25.71 12.42 25.50
C ASN A 156 -26.14 13.38 24.39
N SER A 157 -27.33 13.13 23.85
CA SER A 157 -28.40 14.15 23.74
C SER A 157 -29.75 13.47 23.87
#